data_AF-A0A511R2Z1-F1
#
_entry.id   AF-A0A511R2Z1-F1
#
_cell.length_a   1.000
_cell.length_b   1.000
_cell.length_c   1.000
_cell.angle_alpha   90.00
_cell.angle_beta   90.00
_cell.angle_gamma   90.00
#
_symmetry.space_group_name_H-M   'P 1'
#
loop_
_entity.id
_entity.type
_entity.pdbx_description
1 polymer ?
#
loop_
_entity_poly.entity_id
_entity_poly.type
_entity_poly.pdbx_seq_one_letter_code
_entity_poly.pdbx_strand_id
1 'polypeptide(L)'
;MAGNMESAKKSPVYVPPDLTLRLLRLLLGISGFLFLFYTVGHYLTGWPFPTPIDLLRIASAVVLGGLLGLIFSRFWPLPPKPGLERIFRIFFLLLPALLLGYALQVFLGANQALSIILPLSAWLGSGLIIRLPEEGQKAPEKSAK
;
A
#
# COMPACT_ATOMS: atom_id res chain seq x y z
N MET A 1 12.04 -16.72 41.65
CA MET A 1 11.57 -15.53 40.92
C MET A 1 11.07 -15.98 39.55
N ALA A 2 9.80 -16.36 39.46
CA ALA A 2 9.18 -16.72 38.18
C ALA A 2 8.68 -15.43 37.54
N GLY A 3 9.30 -15.01 36.44
CA GLY A 3 8.86 -13.86 35.66
C GLY A 3 7.49 -14.16 35.06
N ASN A 4 6.50 -13.34 35.43
CA ASN A 4 5.23 -13.24 34.72
C ASN A 4 5.54 -12.93 33.26
N MET A 5 5.46 -13.93 32.39
CA MET A 5 5.27 -13.68 30.97
C MET A 5 3.88 -13.10 30.82
N GLU A 6 3.78 -11.78 30.87
CA GLU A 6 2.61 -11.07 30.35
C GLU A 6 2.37 -11.58 28.94
N SER A 7 1.34 -12.41 28.80
CA SER A 7 0.73 -12.77 27.54
C SER A 7 0.54 -11.48 26.75
N ALA A 8 1.38 -11.25 25.75
CA ALA A 8 1.27 -10.13 24.84
C ALA A 8 -0.13 -10.20 24.21
N LYS A 9 -1.04 -9.38 24.76
CA LYS A 9 -2.44 -9.34 24.37
C LYS A 9 -2.45 -9.01 22.89
N LYS A 10 -2.84 -10.00 22.06
CA LYS A 10 -2.90 -9.80 20.60
C LYS A 10 -4.03 -8.81 20.34
N SER A 11 -3.69 -7.57 20.05
CA SER A 11 -4.68 -6.56 19.66
C SER A 11 -5.47 -7.09 18.46
N PRO A 12 -6.81 -7.03 18.48
CA PRO A 12 -7.62 -7.71 17.49
C PRO A 12 -7.40 -7.12 16.10
N VAL A 13 -7.21 -7.96 15.08
CA VAL A 13 -6.99 -7.53 13.69
C VAL A 13 -8.34 -7.43 12.99
N TYR A 14 -8.63 -6.26 12.41
CA TYR A 14 -9.82 -6.06 11.60
C TYR A 14 -9.52 -6.34 10.12
N VAL A 15 -10.26 -7.30 9.56
CA VAL A 15 -10.28 -7.59 8.13
C VAL A 15 -11.67 -7.22 7.62
N PRO A 16 -11.80 -6.28 6.67
CA PRO A 16 -13.11 -5.91 6.15
C PRO A 16 -13.75 -7.11 5.43
N PRO A 17 -15.06 -7.34 5.59
CA PRO A 17 -15.77 -8.45 4.93
C PRO A 17 -15.76 -8.33 3.40
N ASP A 18 -15.71 -7.10 2.87
CA ASP A 18 -15.67 -6.76 1.45
C ASP A 18 -14.23 -6.48 0.94
N LEU A 19 -13.21 -7.10 1.56
CA LEU A 19 -11.79 -6.86 1.27
C LEU A 19 -11.46 -6.90 -0.22
N THR A 20 -11.95 -7.92 -0.94
CA THR A 20 -11.71 -8.08 -2.37
C THR A 20 -12.28 -6.92 -3.19
N LEU A 21 -13.50 -6.48 -2.88
CA LEU A 21 -14.14 -5.36 -3.56
C LEU A 21 -13.44 -4.03 -3.26
N ARG A 22 -12.99 -3.84 -2.00
CA ARG A 22 -12.20 -2.67 -1.61
C ARG A 22 -10.85 -2.63 -2.31
N LEU A 23 -10.17 -3.77 -2.38
CA LEU A 23 -8.91 -3.89 -3.12
C LEU A 23 -9.15 -3.60 -4.59
N LEU A 24 -10.14 -4.22 -5.22
CA LEU A 24 -10.45 -3.97 -6.63
C LEU A 24 -10.75 -2.49 -6.89
N ARG A 25 -11.58 -1.87 -6.05
CA ARG A 25 -11.88 -0.43 -6.13
C ARG A 25 -10.61 0.42 -6.00
N LEU A 26 -9.72 0.08 -5.07
CA LEU A 26 -8.45 0.77 -4.89
C LEU A 26 -7.56 0.63 -6.13
N LEU A 27 -7.37 -0.59 -6.64
CA LEU A 27 -6.51 -0.87 -7.80
C LEU A 27 -7.04 -0.20 -9.08
N LEU A 28 -8.36 -0.21 -9.27
CA LEU A 28 -9.01 0.52 -10.36
C LEU A 28 -8.86 2.04 -10.19
N GLY A 29 -8.98 2.54 -8.96
CA GLY A 29 -8.77 3.95 -8.64
C GLY A 29 -7.34 4.41 -8.94
N ILE A 30 -6.33 3.63 -8.52
CA ILE A 30 -4.91 3.92 -8.81
C ILE A 30 -4.66 3.86 -10.31
N SER A 31 -5.12 2.81 -11.00
CA SER A 31 -4.95 2.67 -12.44
C SER A 31 -5.61 3.80 -13.22
N GLY A 32 -6.85 4.16 -12.87
CA GLY A 32 -7.60 5.26 -13.48
C GLY A 32 -6.95 6.61 -13.24
N PHE A 33 -6.45 6.87 -12.02
CA PHE A 33 -5.71 8.08 -11.71
C PHE A 33 -4.41 8.17 -12.52
N LEU A 34 -3.64 7.08 -12.61
CA LEU A 34 -2.39 7.06 -13.39
C LEU A 34 -2.67 7.24 -14.88
N PHE A 35 -3.72 6.61 -15.42
CA PHE A 35 -4.15 6.81 -16.79
C PHE A 35 -4.49 8.29 -17.08
N LEU A 36 -5.28 8.91 -16.20
CA LEU A 36 -5.61 10.33 -16.31
C LEU A 36 -4.35 11.19 -16.21
N PHE A 37 -3.46 10.90 -15.26
CA PHE A 37 -2.20 11.63 -15.06
C PHE A 37 -1.31 11.59 -16.30
N TYR A 38 -1.12 10.41 -16.92
CA TYR A 38 -0.33 10.28 -18.15
C TYR A 38 -0.99 10.96 -19.35
N THR A 39 -2.32 10.86 -19.46
CA THR A 39 -3.07 11.49 -20.56
C THR A 39 -3.00 13.01 -20.45
N VAL A 40 -3.27 13.55 -19.26
CA VAL A 40 -3.17 15.00 -19.00
C VAL A 40 -1.73 15.47 -19.16
N GLY A 41 -0.76 14.72 -18.64
CA GLY A 41 0.67 15.00 -18.81
C GLY A 41 1.06 15.09 -20.28
N HIS A 42 0.63 14.15 -21.13
CA HIS A 42 0.84 14.21 -22.58
C HIS A 42 0.38 15.55 -23.18
N TYR A 43 -0.84 16.00 -22.87
CA TYR A 43 -1.40 17.24 -23.41
C TYR A 43 -0.77 18.51 -22.83
N LEU A 44 -0.29 18.48 -21.58
CA LEU A 44 0.29 19.66 -20.92
C LEU A 44 1.80 19.83 -21.19
N THR A 45 2.55 18.74 -21.27
CA THR A 45 4.03 18.77 -21.32
C THR A 45 4.60 18.17 -22.59
N GLY A 46 3.77 17.58 -23.47
CA GLY A 46 4.22 16.93 -24.69
C GLY A 46 4.94 15.59 -24.46
N TRP A 47 4.74 14.95 -23.30
CA TRP A 47 5.24 13.59 -23.05
C TRP A 47 4.73 12.60 -24.09
N PRO A 48 5.44 11.49 -24.37
CA PRO A 48 4.92 10.49 -25.30
C PRO A 48 3.57 9.96 -24.83
N PHE A 49 2.63 9.79 -25.77
CA PHE A 49 1.30 9.25 -25.46
C PHE A 49 1.45 7.82 -24.90
N PRO A 50 0.75 7.46 -23.80
CA PRO A 50 0.87 6.15 -23.21
C PRO A 50 0.35 5.07 -24.17
N THR A 51 1.22 4.16 -24.61
CA THR A 51 0.80 3.07 -25.51
C THR A 51 -0.06 2.05 -24.76
N PRO A 52 -0.90 1.25 -25.44
CA PRO A 52 -1.66 0.18 -24.78
C PRO A 52 -0.79 -0.80 -23.98
N ILE A 53 0.44 -1.05 -24.46
CA ILE A 53 1.42 -1.87 -23.75
C ILE A 53 1.85 -1.19 -22.44
N ASP A 54 2.07 0.12 -22.45
CA ASP A 54 2.45 0.87 -21.25
C ASP A 54 1.31 0.87 -20.22
N LEU A 55 0.06 0.96 -20.69
CA LEU A 55 -1.10 0.83 -19.81
C LEU A 55 -1.17 -0.55 -19.16
N LEU A 56 -0.90 -1.63 -19.91
CA LEU A 56 -0.83 -2.98 -19.35
C LEU A 56 0.32 -3.14 -18.35
N ARG A 57 1.49 -2.53 -18.62
CA ARG A 57 2.64 -2.52 -17.70
C ARG A 57 2.33 -1.75 -16.40
N ILE A 58 1.64 -0.62 -16.50
CA ILE A 58 1.19 0.17 -15.35
C ILE A 58 0.16 -0.64 -14.56
N ALA A 59 -0.86 -1.20 -15.21
CA ALA A 59 -1.89 -1.99 -14.57
C ALA A 59 -1.29 -3.21 -13.86
N SER A 60 -0.35 -3.92 -14.48
CA SER A 60 0.33 -5.05 -13.85
C SER A 60 1.15 -4.63 -12.63
N ALA A 61 1.89 -3.53 -12.70
CA ALA A 61 2.63 -2.99 -11.56
C ALA A 61 1.70 -2.55 -10.41
N VAL A 62 0.55 -1.95 -10.72
CA VAL A 62 -0.47 -1.59 -9.74
C VAL A 62 -1.02 -2.85 -9.06
N VAL A 63 -1.42 -3.87 -9.83
CA VAL A 63 -1.95 -5.13 -9.29
C VAL A 63 -0.90 -5.84 -8.42
N LEU A 64 0.31 -6.04 -8.94
CA LEU A 64 1.38 -6.72 -8.21
C LEU A 64 1.78 -5.96 -6.94
N GLY A 65 1.90 -4.63 -7.03
CA GLY A 65 2.18 -3.79 -5.88
C GLY A 65 1.08 -3.90 -4.83
N GLY A 66 -0.18 -3.72 -5.21
CA GLY A 66 -1.29 -3.78 -4.27
C GLY A 66 -1.46 -5.16 -3.62
N LEU A 67 -1.22 -6.25 -4.37
CA LEU A 67 -1.19 -7.60 -3.81
C LEU A 67 -0.03 -7.79 -2.82
N LEU A 68 1.17 -7.31 -3.15
CA LEU A 68 2.31 -7.32 -2.23
C LEU A 68 1.98 -6.56 -0.95
N GLY A 69 1.38 -5.38 -1.07
CA GLY A 69 0.89 -4.58 0.05
C GLY A 69 -0.12 -5.31 0.92
N LEU A 70 -1.10 -5.98 0.29
CA LEU A 70 -2.11 -6.76 0.97
C LEU A 70 -1.48 -7.93 1.74
N ILE A 71 -0.64 -8.72 1.08
CA ILE A 71 0.08 -9.86 1.67
C ILE A 71 0.91 -9.36 2.86
N PHE A 72 1.66 -8.28 2.68
CA PHE A 72 2.44 -7.68 3.76
C PHE A 72 1.54 -7.25 4.93
N SER A 73 0.39 -6.63 4.67
CA SER A 73 -0.55 -6.22 5.72
C SER A 73 -1.20 -7.40 6.47
N ARG A 74 -1.20 -8.60 5.88
CA ARG A 74 -1.64 -9.82 6.55
C ARG A 74 -0.64 -10.28 7.61
N PHE A 75 0.65 -10.11 7.34
CA PHE A 75 1.73 -10.42 8.28
C PHE A 75 1.96 -9.30 9.29
N TRP A 76 1.92 -8.05 8.83
CA TRP A 76 2.15 -6.85 9.63
C TRP A 76 1.03 -5.81 9.41
N PRO A 77 -0.14 -6.02 10.03
CA PRO A 77 -1.28 -5.12 9.88
C PRO A 77 -0.98 -3.71 10.43
N LEU A 78 -1.66 -2.72 9.88
CA LEU A 78 -1.41 -1.31 10.19
C LEU A 78 -1.69 -1.04 11.67
N PRO A 79 -0.75 -0.46 12.43
CA PRO A 79 -0.98 -0.12 13.83
C PRO A 79 -2.03 0.99 13.97
N PRO A 80 -2.82 1.00 15.06
CA PRO A 80 -3.91 1.97 15.25
C PRO A 80 -3.41 3.38 15.53
N LYS A 81 -2.20 3.50 16.09
CA LYS A 81 -1.58 4.78 16.45
C LYS A 81 -0.39 5.08 15.55
N PRO A 82 -0.18 6.34 15.15
CA PRO A 82 1.07 6.75 14.53
C PRO A 82 2.22 6.59 15.54
N GLY A 83 3.36 6.07 15.09
CA GLY A 83 4.53 5.82 15.92
C GLY A 83 5.66 5.17 15.14
N LEU A 84 6.75 4.80 15.83
CA LEU A 84 7.93 4.19 15.21
C LEU A 84 7.58 2.89 14.45
N GLU A 85 6.66 2.07 14.96
CA GLU A 85 6.21 0.85 14.27
C GLU A 85 5.70 1.17 12.86
N ARG A 86 4.93 2.26 12.68
CA ARG A 86 4.41 2.65 11.37
C ARG A 86 5.53 3.04 10.39
N ILE A 87 6.58 3.69 10.89
CA ILE A 87 7.75 4.08 10.09
C ILE A 87 8.52 2.84 9.64
N PHE A 88 8.85 1.95 10.58
CA PHE A 88 9.52 0.68 10.25
C PHE A 88 8.70 -0.15 9.28
N ARG A 89 7.39 -0.25 9.51
CA ARG A 89 6.47 -0.95 8.63
C ARG A 89 6.54 -0.42 7.19
N ILE A 90 6.53 0.90 7.02
CA ILE A 90 6.66 1.52 5.69
C ILE A 90 8.04 1.19 5.09
N PHE A 91 9.11 1.33 5.85
CA PHE A 91 10.47 1.02 5.38
C PHE A 91 10.61 -0.44 4.90
N PHE A 92 10.14 -1.39 5.72
CA PHE A 92 10.18 -2.82 5.39
C PHE A 92 9.20 -3.23 4.28
N LEU A 93 8.14 -2.46 4.04
CA LEU A 93 7.25 -2.67 2.90
C LEU A 93 7.85 -2.12 1.61
N LEU A 94 8.42 -0.91 1.67
CA LEU A 94 8.95 -0.23 0.49
C LEU A 94 10.19 -0.93 -0.04
N LEU A 95 11.05 -1.50 0.80
CA LEU A 95 12.26 -2.18 0.36
C LEU A 95 11.98 -3.36 -0.63
N PRO A 96 11.17 -4.37 -0.29
CA PRO A 96 10.84 -5.44 -1.22
C PRO A 96 9.99 -4.93 -2.41
N ALA A 97 9.14 -3.92 -2.20
CA ALA A 97 8.37 -3.36 -3.29
C ALA A 97 9.25 -2.63 -4.31
N LEU A 98 10.25 -1.86 -3.86
CA LEU A 98 11.21 -1.19 -4.74
C LEU A 98 12.02 -2.20 -5.52
N LEU A 99 12.56 -3.23 -4.84
CA LEU A 99 13.30 -4.31 -5.50
C LEU A 99 12.45 -5.01 -6.57
N LEU A 100 11.19 -5.33 -6.25
CA LEU A 100 10.27 -5.93 -7.21
C LEU A 100 9.95 -4.98 -8.38
N GLY A 101 9.76 -3.68 -8.10
CA GLY A 101 9.50 -2.65 -9.11
C GLY A 101 10.66 -2.49 -10.09
N TYR A 102 11.90 -2.47 -9.58
CA TYR A 102 13.11 -2.45 -10.39
C TYR A 102 13.27 -3.74 -11.20
N ALA A 103 13.07 -4.91 -10.58
CA ALA A 103 13.15 -6.19 -11.29
C ALA A 103 12.13 -6.25 -12.44
N LEU A 104 10.89 -5.82 -12.19
CA LEU A 104 9.83 -5.77 -13.19
C LEU A 104 10.17 -4.80 -14.32
N GLN A 105 10.75 -3.64 -13.99
CA GLN A 105 11.20 -2.65 -14.97
C GLN A 105 12.27 -3.21 -15.91
N VAL A 106 13.30 -3.87 -15.35
CA VAL A 106 14.39 -4.47 -16.12
C VAL A 106 13.85 -5.60 -17.00
N PHE A 107 13.00 -6.46 -16.43
CA PHE A 107 12.45 -7.62 -17.13
C PHE A 107 11.53 -7.24 -18.30
N LEU A 108 10.72 -6.19 -18.13
CA LEU A 108 9.76 -5.74 -19.15
C LEU A 108 10.37 -4.74 -20.16
N GLY A 109 11.62 -4.32 -19.97
CA GLY A 109 12.21 -3.22 -20.74
C GLY A 109 11.38 -1.94 -20.63
N ALA A 110 10.80 -1.69 -19.46
CA ALA A 110 9.80 -0.65 -19.24
C ALA A 110 10.43 0.62 -18.67
N ASN A 111 9.63 1.70 -18.67
CA ASN A 111 10.04 3.00 -18.14
C ASN A 111 10.30 2.95 -16.62
N GLN A 112 11.14 3.86 -16.13
CA GLN A 112 11.52 4.02 -14.72
C GLN A 112 10.33 4.19 -13.76
N ALA A 113 9.17 4.59 -14.28
CA ALA A 113 7.95 4.76 -13.50
C ALA A 113 7.49 3.48 -12.76
N LEU A 114 7.78 2.27 -13.27
CA LEU A 114 7.36 1.03 -12.61
C LEU A 114 8.00 0.87 -11.21
N SER A 115 9.25 1.32 -11.06
CA SER A 115 9.97 1.31 -9.78
C SER A 115 9.30 2.19 -8.71
N ILE A 116 8.42 3.11 -9.10
CA ILE A 116 7.69 4.01 -8.19
C ILE A 116 6.23 3.58 -8.03
N ILE A 117 5.59 3.20 -9.13
CA ILE A 117 4.18 2.77 -9.17
C ILE A 117 3.96 1.56 -8.27
N LEU A 118 4.86 0.57 -8.34
CA LEU A 118 4.71 -0.67 -7.58
C LEU A 118 4.81 -0.42 -6.06
N PRO A 119 5.84 0.26 -5.52
CA PRO A 119 5.87 0.64 -4.10
C PRO A 119 4.70 1.50 -3.65
N LEU A 120 4.25 2.45 -4.47
CA LEU A 120 3.10 3.29 -4.15
C LEU A 120 1.83 2.44 -4.02
N SER A 121 1.59 1.55 -4.96
CA SER A 121 0.45 0.64 -4.92
C SER A 121 0.53 -0.32 -3.73
N ALA A 122 1.72 -0.83 -3.42
CA ALA A 122 1.95 -1.66 -2.24
C ALA A 122 1.67 -0.92 -0.94
N TRP A 123 2.12 0.33 -0.84
CA TRP A 123 1.85 1.15 0.32
C TRP A 123 0.35 1.37 0.54
N LEU A 124 -0.38 1.75 -0.51
CA LEU A 124 -1.82 1.96 -0.47
C LEU A 124 -2.59 0.66 -0.17
N GLY A 125 -2.25 -0.43 -0.84
CA GLY A 125 -2.87 -1.75 -0.62
C GLY A 125 -2.64 -2.27 0.81
N SER A 126 -1.50 -1.94 1.41
CA SER A 126 -1.19 -2.33 2.78
C SER A 126 -2.09 -1.67 3.83
N GLY A 127 -2.82 -0.61 3.49
CA GLY A 127 -3.71 0.10 4.41
C GLY A 127 -5.06 -0.60 4.66
N LEU A 128 -5.38 -1.67 3.93
CA LEU A 128 -6.71 -2.31 3.98
C LEU A 128 -6.94 -3.17 5.23
N ILE A 129 -5.87 -3.64 5.88
CA ILE A 129 -5.93 -4.45 7.10
C ILE A 129 -5.33 -3.65 8.26
N ILE A 130 -6.14 -3.41 9.30
CA ILE A 130 -5.79 -2.57 10.43
C ILE A 130 -5.89 -3.36 11.74
N ARG A 131 -5.05 -3.02 12.71
CA ARG A 131 -5.21 -3.49 14.10
C ARG A 131 -6.17 -2.55 14.83
N LEU A 132 -7.09 -3.13 15.59
CA LEU A 132 -8.02 -2.37 16.42
C LEU A 132 -7.31 -1.87 17.69
N PRO A 133 -7.70 -0.69 18.21
CA PRO A 133 -7.27 -0.24 19.53
C PRO A 133 -7.74 -1.24 20.60
N GLU A 134 -6.91 -1.51 21.60
CA GLU A 134 -7.37 -2.28 22.76
C GLU A 134 -8.36 -1.44 23.58
N GLU A 135 -9.41 -2.08 24.11
CA GLU A 135 -10.54 -1.46 24.84
C GLU A 135 -10.16 -0.54 26.02
N GLY A 136 -8.88 -0.39 26.38
CA GLY A 136 -8.38 0.54 27.39
C GLY A 136 -7.81 1.87 26.86
N GLN A 137 -7.61 2.03 25.54
CA GLN A 137 -7.07 3.26 24.96
C GLN A 137 -8.21 4.18 24.50
N LYS A 138 -8.81 4.90 25.46
CA LYS A 138 -9.74 5.99 25.18
C LYS A 138 -9.15 6.92 24.11
N ALA A 139 -9.98 7.29 23.14
CA ALA A 139 -9.72 8.38 22.22
C ALA A 139 -9.31 9.63 23.04
N PRO A 140 -8.39 10.48 22.56
CA PRO A 140 -8.17 11.75 23.21
C PRO A 140 -9.50 12.48 23.19
N GLU A 141 -10.08 12.70 24.37
CA GLU A 141 -11.22 13.57 24.54
C GLU A 141 -10.91 14.86 23.80
N LYS A 142 -11.76 15.16 22.83
CA LYS A 142 -11.75 16.40 22.09
C LYS A 142 -11.90 17.49 23.14
N SER A 143 -10.79 18.06 23.58
CA SER A 143 -10.74 19.18 24.51
C SER A 143 -11.50 20.32 23.83
N ALA A 144 -12.75 20.49 24.23
CA ALA A 144 -13.54 21.64 23.91
C ALA A 144 -12.89 22.85 24.60
N LYS A 145 -12.32 23.74 23.79
CA LYS A 145 -12.21 25.17 24.08
C LYS A 145 -12.47 25.92 22.80
#